data_AF-A0A2E6P9J5-F1
#
_entry.id   AF-A0A2E6P9J5-F1
#
_cell.length_a   1.000
_cell.length_b   1.000
_cell.length_c   1.000
_cell.angle_alpha   90.00
_cell.angle_beta   90.00
_cell.angle_gamma   90.00
#
_symmetry.space_group_name_H-M   'P 1'
#
loop_
_entity.id
_entity.type
_entity.pdbx_description
1 polymer ?
#
loop_
_entity_poly.entity_id
_entity_poly.type
_entity_poly.pdbx_seq_one_letter_code
_entity_poly.pdbx_strand_id
1 'polypeptide(L)'
;MSISNQLARFRDYSGRALVAFASIVLFVIMWLTVVDVVLRYNNISITGLFEVIEVLMGILVFAGVPIITAKDGHVAVTILDTFVGRRLRLVQKISVNLICVTVLSTFAWLLWVKADGLAGYNDVTLF
;
A
#
# COMPACT_ATOMS: atom_id res chain seq x y z
N MET A 1 29.59 -2.17 -14.88
CA MET A 1 28.74 -3.39 -14.90
C MET A 1 28.36 -3.90 -13.51
N SER A 2 29.14 -3.64 -12.44
CA SER A 2 28.82 -4.07 -11.06
C SER A 2 27.73 -3.25 -10.35
N ILE A 3 27.73 -1.92 -10.51
CA ILE A 3 26.82 -0.99 -9.78
C ILE A 3 25.34 -1.15 -10.18
N SER A 4 25.05 -1.37 -11.46
CA SER A 4 23.67 -1.57 -11.94
C SER A 4 23.06 -2.86 -11.39
N ASN A 5 23.88 -3.90 -11.18
CA ASN A 5 23.42 -5.18 -10.65
C ASN A 5 23.10 -5.09 -9.15
N GLN A 6 23.86 -4.28 -8.41
CA GLN A 6 23.60 -3.99 -7.00
C GLN A 6 22.29 -3.21 -6.80
N LEU A 7 22.05 -2.18 -7.61
CA LEU A 7 20.81 -1.39 -7.58
C LEU A 7 19.59 -2.24 -7.97
N ALA A 8 19.74 -3.12 -8.97
CA ALA A 8 18.69 -4.05 -9.36
C ALA A 8 18.33 -5.01 -8.21
N ARG A 9 19.33 -5.60 -7.55
CA ARG A 9 19.10 -6.46 -6.38
C ARG A 9 18.42 -5.71 -5.23
N PHE A 10 18.87 -4.50 -4.90
CA PHE A 10 18.28 -3.71 -3.81
C PHE A 10 16.80 -3.44 -4.03
N ARG A 11 16.42 -3.09 -5.27
CA ARG A 11 15.02 -2.89 -5.67
C ARG A 11 14.20 -4.17 -5.57
N ASP A 12 14.78 -5.31 -5.94
CA ASP A 12 14.07 -6.59 -5.88
C ASP A 12 13.86 -7.05 -4.43
N TYR A 13 14.82 -6.81 -3.53
CA TYR A 13 14.68 -7.11 -2.11
C TYR A 13 13.60 -6.25 -1.45
N SER A 14 13.59 -4.94 -1.68
CA SER A 14 12.56 -4.06 -1.11
C SER A 14 11.16 -4.41 -1.63
N GLY A 15 11.03 -4.71 -2.92
CA GLY A 15 9.78 -5.17 -3.51
C GLY A 15 9.27 -6.48 -2.90
N ARG A 16 10.15 -7.46 -2.69
CA ARG A 16 9.78 -8.73 -2.04
C ARG A 16 9.37 -8.55 -0.58
N ALA A 17 10.05 -7.68 0.16
CA ALA A 17 9.71 -7.38 1.55
C ALA A 17 8.32 -6.73 1.65
N LEU A 18 8.01 -5.74 0.79
CA LEU A 18 6.68 -5.12 0.74
C LEU A 18 5.59 -6.12 0.38
N VAL A 19 5.85 -7.01 -0.59
CA VAL A 19 4.90 -8.07 -0.96
C VAL A 19 4.66 -9.04 0.20
N ALA A 20 5.71 -9.46 0.89
CA ALA A 20 5.58 -10.34 2.06
C ALA A 20 4.76 -9.66 3.17
N PHE A 21 5.04 -8.39 3.46
CA PHE A 21 4.29 -7.60 4.44
C PHE A 21 2.80 -7.49 4.06
N ALA A 22 2.50 -7.09 2.82
CA ALA A 22 1.13 -7.00 2.32
C ALA A 22 0.40 -8.37 2.38
N SER A 23 1.10 -9.46 2.06
CA SER A 23 0.54 -10.81 2.12
C SER A 23 0.18 -11.22 3.55
N ILE A 24 1.02 -10.87 4.53
CA ILE A 24 0.75 -11.13 5.95
C ILE A 24 -0.46 -10.32 6.41
N VAL A 25 -0.52 -9.03 6.08
CA VAL A 25 -1.66 -8.16 6.43
C VAL A 25 -2.96 -8.71 5.83
N LEU A 26 -2.94 -9.10 4.55
CA LEU A 26 -4.10 -9.69 3.88
C LEU A 26 -4.51 -11.02 4.52
N PHE A 27 -3.55 -11.86 4.90
CA PHE A 27 -3.81 -13.11 5.60
C PHE A 27 -4.48 -12.87 6.97
N VAL A 28 -4.05 -11.84 7.70
CA VAL A 28 -4.67 -11.43 8.97
C VAL A 28 -6.11 -10.97 8.75
N ILE A 29 -6.37 -10.10 7.76
CA ILE A 29 -7.75 -9.67 7.43
C ILE A 29 -8.63 -10.86 7.07
N MET A 30 -8.11 -11.80 6.27
CA MET A 30 -8.83 -13.01 5.88
C MET A 30 -9.17 -13.87 7.10
N TRP A 31 -8.22 -14.09 8.01
CA TRP A 31 -8.48 -14.86 9.22
C TRP A 31 -9.45 -14.17 10.16
N LEU A 32 -9.30 -12.86 10.37
CA LEU A 32 -10.22 -12.06 11.19
C LEU A 32 -11.65 -12.14 10.68
N THR A 33 -11.85 -12.01 9.37
CA THR A 33 -13.18 -12.11 8.73
C THR A 33 -13.76 -13.53 8.81
N VAL A 34 -12.96 -14.57 8.61
CA VAL A 34 -13.40 -15.96 8.77
C VAL A 34 -13.79 -16.27 10.21
N VAL A 35 -12.95 -15.88 11.17
CA VAL A 35 -13.20 -16.10 12.60
C VAL A 35 -14.48 -15.37 13.01
N ASP A 36 -14.69 -14.13 12.59
CA ASP A 36 -15.93 -13.39 12.88
C ASP A 36 -17.19 -14.09 12.36
N VAL A 37 -17.14 -14.60 11.12
CA VAL A 37 -18.25 -15.38 10.54
C VAL A 37 -18.49 -16.67 11.34
N VAL A 38 -17.43 -17.37 11.75
CA VAL A 38 -17.55 -18.58 12.57
C VAL A 38 -18.15 -18.27 13.95
N LEU A 39 -17.69 -17.19 14.60
CA LEU A 39 -18.20 -16.76 15.89
C LEU A 39 -19.69 -16.38 15.80
N ARG A 40 -20.12 -15.82 14.67
CA ARG A 40 -21.50 -15.42 14.44
C ARG A 40 -22.50 -16.58 14.56
N TYR A 41 -22.09 -17.81 14.26
CA TYR A 41 -22.93 -18.99 14.48
C TYR A 41 -23.22 -19.25 15.97
N ASN A 42 -22.36 -18.76 16.86
CA ASN A 42 -22.53 -18.84 18.32
C ASN A 42 -23.19 -17.59 18.91
N ASN A 43 -23.79 -16.71 18.08
CA ASN A 43 -24.34 -15.40 18.48
C ASN A 43 -23.32 -14.47 19.17
N ILE A 44 -22.03 -14.67 18.90
CA ILE A 44 -20.94 -13.82 19.38
C ILE A 44 -20.31 -13.18 18.13
N SER A 45 -19.95 -11.90 18.19
CA SER A 45 -19.14 -11.24 17.16
C SER A 45 -17.97 -10.55 17.84
N ILE A 46 -16.88 -10.35 17.11
CA ILE A 46 -15.72 -9.66 17.68
C ILE A 46 -16.06 -8.17 17.76
N THR A 47 -16.21 -7.63 18.97
CA THR A 47 -16.39 -6.18 19.18
C THR A 47 -15.19 -5.41 18.64
N GLY A 48 -15.42 -4.31 17.93
CA GLY A 48 -14.36 -3.47 17.34
C GLY A 48 -13.69 -4.07 16.10
N LEU A 49 -14.12 -5.23 15.60
CA LEU A 49 -13.47 -5.87 14.45
C LEU A 49 -13.53 -5.03 13.17
N PHE A 50 -14.65 -4.33 12.97
CA PHE A 50 -14.82 -3.48 11.80
C PHE A 50 -13.74 -2.40 11.74
N GLU A 51 -13.46 -1.74 12.86
CA GLU A 51 -12.42 -0.71 12.97
C GLU A 51 -11.03 -1.29 12.72
N VAL A 52 -10.75 -2.46 13.30
CA VAL A 52 -9.48 -3.17 13.10
C VAL A 52 -9.27 -3.50 11.63
N ILE A 53 -10.30 -4.03 10.95
CA ILE A 53 -10.25 -4.33 9.52
C ILE A 53 -10.09 -3.05 8.68
N GLU A 54 -10.73 -1.94 9.04
CA GLU A 54 -10.60 -0.66 8.34
C GLU A 54 -9.15 -0.15 8.37
N VAL A 55 -8.51 -0.19 9.55
CA VAL A 55 -7.09 0.18 9.70
C VAL A 55 -6.18 -0.77 8.92
N LEU A 56 -6.41 -2.09 9.03
CA LEU A 56 -5.66 -3.10 8.28
C LEU A 56 -5.81 -2.94 6.77
N MET A 57 -7.01 -2.61 6.27
CA MET A 57 -7.24 -2.31 4.85
C MET A 57 -6.47 -1.06 4.43
N GLY A 58 -6.44 -0.01 5.26
CA GLY A 58 -5.61 1.16 5.02
C GLY A 58 -4.14 0.79 4.86
N ILE A 59 -3.59 0.02 5.79
CA ILE A 59 -2.21 -0.50 5.72
C ILE A 59 -1.99 -1.31 4.44
N LEU A 60 -2.93 -2.20 4.10
CA LEU A 60 -2.86 -3.03 2.90
C LEU A 60 -2.84 -2.20 1.61
N VAL A 61 -3.68 -1.17 1.51
CA VAL A 61 -3.74 -0.27 0.34
C VAL A 61 -2.42 0.50 0.20
N PHE A 62 -1.91 1.09 1.29
CA PHE A 62 -0.64 1.81 1.25
C PHE A 62 0.57 0.90 0.98
N ALA A 63 0.51 -0.37 1.35
CA ALA A 63 1.52 -1.36 0.96
C ALA A 63 1.36 -1.81 -0.50
N GLY A 64 0.12 -1.96 -0.99
CA GLY A 64 -0.20 -2.49 -2.32
C GLY A 64 0.03 -1.50 -3.46
N VAL A 65 -0.34 -0.23 -3.28
CA VAL A 65 -0.21 0.82 -4.31
C VAL A 65 1.24 0.95 -4.82
N PRO A 66 2.28 1.09 -3.96
CA PRO A 66 3.67 1.16 -4.41
C PRO A 66 4.12 -0.07 -5.19
N ILE A 67 3.67 -1.27 -4.80
CA ILE A 67 4.03 -2.54 -5.46
C ILE A 67 3.48 -2.58 -6.88
N ILE A 68 2.21 -2.22 -7.05
CA ILE A 68 1.53 -2.25 -8.35
C ILE A 68 2.09 -1.18 -9.28
N THR A 69 2.34 0.03 -8.74
CA THR A 69 2.97 1.12 -9.50
C THR A 69 4.39 0.77 -9.93
N ALA A 70 5.20 0.14 -9.05
CA ALA A 70 6.55 -0.29 -9.40
C ALA A 70 6.60 -1.39 -10.48
N LYS A 71 5.54 -2.19 -10.61
CA LYS A 71 5.41 -3.25 -11.63
C LYS A 71 4.84 -2.75 -12.96
N ASP A 72 4.61 -1.44 -13.12
CA ASP A 72 3.90 -0.85 -14.28
C ASP A 72 2.57 -1.60 -14.55
N GLY A 73 1.89 -2.07 -13.48
CA GLY A 73 0.68 -2.92 -13.59
C GLY A 73 -0.60 -2.16 -13.93
N HIS A 74 -0.51 -0.84 -14.13
CA HIS A 74 -1.64 -0.03 -14.56
C HIS A 74 -1.93 -0.31 -16.04
N VAL A 75 -3.20 -0.51 -16.38
CA VAL A 75 -3.65 -0.65 -17.77
C VAL A 75 -3.38 0.68 -18.48
N ALA A 76 -2.21 0.82 -19.08
CA ALA A 76 -1.84 1.99 -19.84
C ALA A 76 -2.65 1.96 -21.14
N VAL A 77 -3.67 2.80 -21.22
CA VAL A 77 -4.37 3.02 -22.48
C VAL A 77 -3.42 3.81 -23.37
N THR A 78 -2.86 3.13 -24.37
CA THR A 78 -1.82 3.57 -25.30
C THR A 78 -2.29 4.66 -26.28
N ILE A 79 -3.26 5.51 -25.90
CA ILE A 79 -3.85 6.53 -26.79
C ILE A 79 -2.80 7.58 -27.21
N LEU A 80 -1.91 7.96 -26.30
CA LEU A 80 -0.86 8.97 -26.54
C LEU A 80 0.45 8.40 -27.09
N ASP A 81 0.64 7.08 -27.04
CA ASP A 81 1.95 6.47 -27.29
C ASP A 81 2.37 6.54 -28.78
N THR A 82 1.39 6.63 -29.68
CA THR A 82 1.59 6.77 -31.14
C THR A 82 2.21 8.11 -31.52
N PHE A 83 1.98 9.18 -30.74
CA PHE A 83 2.50 10.52 -31.00
C PHE A 83 3.77 10.87 -30.23
N VAL A 84 4.17 10.03 -29.27
CA VAL A 84 5.19 10.37 -28.27
C VAL A 84 6.50 9.61 -28.53
N GLY A 85 7.53 10.36 -28.98
CA GLY A 85 8.88 9.83 -29.23
C GLY A 85 9.61 9.34 -27.97
N ARG A 86 10.68 8.56 -28.17
CA ARG A 86 11.43 7.84 -27.11
C ARG A 86 11.92 8.73 -25.94
N ARG A 87 12.20 10.02 -26.19
CA ARG A 87 12.65 10.98 -25.16
C ARG A 87 11.50 11.47 -24.27
N LEU A 88 10.31 11.72 -24.82
CA LEU A 88 9.16 12.15 -24.02
C LEU A 88 8.65 11.02 -23.11
N ARG A 89 8.71 9.76 -23.55
CA ARG A 89 8.34 8.62 -22.69
C ARG A 89 9.19 8.52 -21.43
N LEU A 90 10.49 8.82 -21.54
CA LEU A 90 11.39 8.87 -20.39
C LEU A 90 11.00 9.99 -19.42
N VAL A 91 10.74 11.19 -19.94
CA VAL A 91 10.28 12.34 -19.13
C VAL A 91 8.95 12.01 -18.44
N GLN A 92 7.99 11.45 -19.16
CA GLN A 92 6.70 11.04 -18.61
C GLN A 92 6.87 10.03 -17.46
N LYS A 93 7.66 8.97 -17.64
CA LYS A 93 7.92 7.98 -16.57
C LYS A 93 8.54 8.63 -15.34
N ILE A 94 9.51 9.54 -15.53
CA ILE A 94 10.16 10.24 -14.42
C ILE A 94 9.16 11.15 -13.70
N SER A 95 8.35 11.93 -14.44
CA SER A 95 7.35 12.83 -13.88
C SER A 95 6.28 12.06 -13.09
N VAL A 96 5.76 10.96 -13.64
CA VAL A 96 4.76 10.12 -12.96
C VAL A 96 5.33 9.53 -11.67
N ASN A 97 6.55 9.01 -11.71
CA ASN A 97 7.18 8.45 -10.52
C ASN A 97 7.43 9.53 -9.44
N LEU A 98 7.85 10.73 -9.85
CA LEU A 98 8.06 11.86 -8.94
C LEU A 98 6.74 12.32 -8.29
N ILE A 99 5.65 12.36 -9.05
CA ILE A 99 4.32 12.65 -8.52
C ILE A 99 3.89 11.57 -7.51
N CYS A 100 4.08 10.29 -7.86
CA CYS A 100 3.71 9.18 -6.98
C CYS A 100 4.47 9.23 -5.65
N VAL A 101 5.79 9.46 -5.68
CA VAL A 101 6.62 9.63 -4.49
C VAL A 101 6.16 10.81 -3.65
N THR A 102 5.88 11.95 -4.28
CA THR A 102 5.40 13.15 -3.57
C THR A 102 4.08 12.86 -2.84
N VAL A 103 3.10 12.28 -3.55
CA VAL A 103 1.77 11.99 -3.01
C VAL A 103 1.86 10.99 -1.85
N LEU A 104 2.55 9.87 -2.03
CA LEU A 104 2.71 8.86 -0.99
C LEU A 104 3.44 9.41 0.24
N SER A 105 4.45 10.26 0.03
CA SER A 105 5.18 10.92 1.13
C SER A 105 4.28 11.88 1.91
N THR A 106 3.43 12.65 1.23
CA THR A 106 2.45 13.52 1.88
C THR A 106 1.45 12.72 2.71
N PHE A 107 0.95 11.58 2.19
CA PHE A 107 0.07 10.71 2.97
C PHE A 107 0.76 10.11 4.18
N ALA A 108 2.01 9.62 4.04
CA ALA A 108 2.78 9.10 5.15
C ALA A 108 2.96 10.15 6.26
N TRP A 109 3.27 11.39 5.88
CA TRP A 109 3.37 12.51 6.83
C TRP A 109 2.03 12.80 7.52
N LEU A 110 0.94 12.87 6.75
CA LEU A 110 -0.39 13.15 7.30
C LEU A 110 -0.84 12.06 8.28
N LEU A 111 -0.60 10.80 7.94
CA LEU A 111 -0.89 9.65 8.81
C LEU A 111 -0.06 9.70 10.08
N TRP A 112 1.22 10.08 9.99
CA TRP A 112 2.07 10.24 11.16
C TRP A 112 1.52 11.30 12.13
N VAL A 113 1.15 12.47 11.61
CA VAL A 113 0.56 13.55 12.42
C VAL A 113 -0.77 13.13 13.03
N LYS A 114 -1.60 12.39 12.29
CA LYS A 114 -2.87 11.86 12.81
C LYS A 114 -2.66 10.81 13.90
N ALA A 115 -1.70 9.91 13.72
CA ALA A 115 -1.34 8.90 14.71
C ALA A 115 -0.81 9.53 16.00
N ASP A 116 0.01 10.59 15.90
CA ASP A 116 0.52 11.33 17.05
C ASP A 116 -0.61 12.04 17.82
N GLY A 117 -1.58 12.62 17.09
CA GLY A 117 -2.77 13.20 17.70
C GLY A 117 -3.62 12.18 18.47
N LEU A 118 -3.82 10.99 17.90
CA LEU A 118 -4.55 9.88 18.57
C LEU A 118 -3.79 9.37 19.80
N ALA A 119 -2.47 9.22 19.71
CA ALA A 119 -1.62 8.78 20.82
C ALA A 119 -1.62 9.78 21.98
N GLY A 120 -1.63 11.09 21.69
CA GLY A 120 -1.68 12.14 22.71
C GLY A 120 -3.02 12.24 23.45
N TYR A 121 -4.12 11.84 22.80
CA TYR A 121 -5.46 11.86 23.39
C TYR A 121 -5.80 10.57 24.15
N ASN A 122 -4.95 9.53 24.05
CA ASN A 122 -5.25 8.18 24.55
C ASN A 122 -6.59 7.65 24.01
N ASP A 123 -7.00 8.17 22.85
CA ASP A 123 -8.25 7.81 22.18
C ASP A 123 -8.06 6.40 21.61
N VAL A 124 -8.56 5.42 22.33
CA VAL A 124 -8.95 4.13 21.76
C VAL A 124 -10.27 4.37 21.04
N THR A 125 -10.36 3.98 19.76
CA THR A 125 -11.57 4.17 18.95
C THR A 125 -12.79 3.64 19.72
N LEU A 126 -13.84 4.46 19.81
CA LEU A 126 -14.87 4.40 20.87
C LEU A 126 -16.03 3.43 20.59
N PHE A 127 -15.74 2.25 20.01
CA PHE A 127 -16.67 1.12 19.99
C PHE A 127 -16.04 -0.17 20.51
#